data_AF-A0A7S1TVG3-F1
#
_entry.id   AF-A0A7S1TVG3-F1
#
_cell.length_a   1.000
_cell.length_b   1.000
_cell.length_c   1.000
_cell.angle_alpha   90.00
_cell.angle_beta   90.00
_cell.angle_gamma   90.00
#
_symmetry.space_group_name_H-M   'P 1'
#
loop_
_entity.id
_entity.type
_entity.pdbx_description
1 polymer ?
#
loop_
_entity_poly.entity_id
_entity_poly.type
_entity_poly.pdbx_seq_one_letter_code
_entity_poly.pdbx_strand_id
1 'polypeptide(L)'
;DALMSEGAAKRVVAAMQAHANDDVEVACFGCAVIESLAHSENAADARASERRDALMSEGAAKRVVAAMTAHANDDANVARNGCGAIGSLARGVNAADAKASERCDALMSEGAAKRVVAAMQAHANDDAKVAHAGCAAIASLARSVNAVDAKASERRDALMSEGAAKRVVAAM
;
A
#
# COMPACT_ATOMS: atom_id res chain seq x y z
N ASP A 1 -4.49 18.36 3.39
CA ASP A 1 -3.07 18.63 3.68
C ASP A 1 -2.78 19.19 5.07
N ALA A 2 -3.63 20.05 5.68
CA ALA A 2 -3.39 20.60 7.03
C ALA A 2 -3.05 19.53 8.11
N LEU A 3 -3.78 18.41 8.12
CA LEU A 3 -3.53 17.29 9.05
C LEU A 3 -2.16 16.63 8.86
N MET A 4 -1.67 16.54 7.62
CA MET A 4 -0.35 15.99 7.33
C MET A 4 0.75 16.96 7.80
N SER A 5 0.55 18.27 7.60
CA SER A 5 1.48 19.30 8.11
C SER A 5 1.49 19.42 9.64
N GLU A 6 0.41 19.03 10.31
CA GLU A 6 0.32 19.01 11.78
C GLU A 6 0.91 17.74 12.41
N GLY A 7 1.43 16.81 11.59
CA GLY A 7 2.06 15.59 12.05
C GLY A 7 1.08 14.53 12.55
N ALA A 8 -0.19 14.58 12.12
CA ALA A 8 -1.20 13.60 12.51
C ALA A 8 -0.78 12.16 12.17
N ALA A 9 -0.22 11.96 10.96
CA ALA A 9 0.31 10.67 10.51
C ALA A 9 1.33 10.08 11.50
N LYS A 10 2.32 10.88 11.90
CA LYS A 10 3.36 10.47 12.84
C LYS A 10 2.79 10.11 14.22
N ARG A 11 1.84 10.89 14.73
CA ARG A 11 1.19 10.63 16.02
C ARG A 11 0.38 9.33 16.00
N VAL A 12 -0.38 9.09 14.93
CA VAL A 12 -1.15 7.85 14.75
C VAL A 12 -0.22 6.64 14.66
N VAL A 13 0.83 6.73 13.86
CA VAL A 13 1.81 5.64 13.75
C VAL A 13 2.51 5.35 15.08
N ALA A 14 2.83 6.39 15.86
CA ALA A 14 3.39 6.23 17.20
C ALA A 14 2.41 5.57 18.18
N ALA A 15 1.13 5.97 18.16
CA ALA A 15 0.09 5.35 18.98
C ALA A 15 -0.11 3.87 18.61
N MET A 16 -0.18 3.56 17.31
CA MET A 16 -0.27 2.18 16.84
C MET A 16 0.97 1.36 17.24
N GLN A 17 2.17 1.95 17.18
CA GLN A 17 3.38 1.29 17.63
C GLN A 17 3.31 0.89 19.11
N ALA A 18 2.74 1.75 19.94
CA ALA A 18 2.70 1.54 21.38
C ALA A 18 1.60 0.56 21.81
N HIS A 19 0.46 0.53 21.10
CA HIS A 19 -0.75 -0.12 21.62
C HIS A 19 -1.48 -1.05 20.65
N ALA A 20 -1.30 -0.95 19.32
CA ALA A 20 -2.15 -1.68 18.36
C ALA A 20 -1.95 -3.21 18.31
N ASN A 21 -1.04 -3.76 19.10
CA ASN A 21 -0.90 -5.22 19.24
C ASN A 21 -1.75 -5.78 20.38
N ASP A 22 -2.07 -4.95 21.38
CA ASP A 22 -2.77 -5.35 22.60
C ASP A 22 -4.14 -4.67 22.74
N ASP A 23 -4.38 -3.60 21.97
CA ASP A 23 -5.61 -2.81 21.94
C ASP A 23 -6.24 -2.82 20.55
N VAL A 24 -7.36 -3.55 20.45
CA VAL A 24 -8.13 -3.72 19.20
C VAL A 24 -8.73 -2.41 18.71
N GLU A 25 -9.10 -1.47 19.59
CA GLU A 25 -9.67 -0.19 19.19
C GLU A 25 -8.59 0.69 18.58
N VAL A 26 -7.39 0.73 19.18
CA VAL A 26 -6.25 1.45 18.60
C VAL A 26 -5.85 0.85 17.25
N ALA A 27 -5.86 -0.48 17.12
CA ALA A 27 -5.64 -1.15 15.85
C ALA A 27 -6.69 -0.74 14.80
N CYS A 28 -7.97 -0.80 15.15
CA CYS A 28 -9.09 -0.51 14.28
C CYS A 28 -9.11 0.94 13.79
N PHE A 29 -9.04 1.90 14.73
CA PHE A 29 -9.04 3.33 14.42
C PHE A 29 -7.74 3.78 13.77
N GLY A 30 -6.61 3.21 14.19
CA GLY A 30 -5.32 3.45 13.55
C GLY A 30 -5.36 3.10 12.06
N CYS A 31 -5.81 1.89 11.72
CA CYS A 31 -5.99 1.47 10.34
C CYS A 31 -6.97 2.38 9.58
N ALA A 32 -8.11 2.74 10.18
CA ALA A 32 -9.09 3.62 9.53
C ALA A 32 -8.54 5.02 9.21
N VAL A 33 -7.73 5.59 10.12
CA VAL A 33 -7.09 6.88 9.89
C VAL A 33 -6.02 6.78 8.80
N ILE A 34 -5.20 5.73 8.81
CA ILE A 34 -4.21 5.51 7.75
C ILE A 34 -4.88 5.34 6.39
N GLU A 35 -5.98 4.58 6.31
CA GLU A 35 -6.79 4.46 5.10
C GLU A 35 -7.27 5.84 4.63
N SER A 36 -7.89 6.60 5.52
CA SER A 36 -8.46 7.92 5.19
C SER A 36 -7.40 8.92 4.73
N LEU A 37 -6.21 8.91 5.34
CA LEU A 37 -5.10 9.79 4.95
C LEU A 37 -4.44 9.39 3.62
N ALA A 38 -4.38 8.08 3.34
CA ALA A 38 -3.82 7.53 2.10
C ALA A 38 -4.79 7.59 0.92
N HIS A 39 -6.10 7.60 1.21
CA HIS A 39 -7.16 7.64 0.22
C HIS A 39 -7.16 8.97 -0.54
N SER A 40 -7.58 8.90 -1.80
CA SER A 40 -7.87 10.06 -2.63
C SER A 40 -9.00 9.71 -3.57
N GLU A 41 -10.01 10.57 -3.61
CA GLU A 41 -11.14 10.45 -4.55
C GLU A 41 -10.69 10.71 -5.99
N ASN A 42 -9.65 11.53 -6.17
CA ASN A 42 -9.06 11.81 -7.48
C ASN A 42 -7.80 10.97 -7.68
N ALA A 43 -7.85 10.06 -8.66
CA ALA A 43 -6.72 9.22 -9.02
C ALA A 43 -5.52 10.02 -9.52
N ALA A 44 -5.73 11.20 -10.12
CA ALA A 44 -4.66 12.07 -10.63
C ALA A 44 -4.10 13.06 -9.59
N ASP A 45 -4.52 12.99 -8.33
CA ASP A 45 -3.99 13.85 -7.26
C ASP A 45 -2.53 13.49 -6.95
N ALA A 46 -1.59 14.26 -7.49
CA ALA A 46 -0.16 14.10 -7.21
C ALA A 46 0.15 14.16 -5.71
N ARG A 47 -0.58 14.97 -4.93
CA ARG A 47 -0.40 15.08 -3.48
C ARG A 47 -0.77 13.78 -2.77
N ALA A 48 -1.65 12.97 -3.35
CA ALA A 48 -1.97 11.67 -2.79
C ALA A 48 -0.77 10.71 -2.80
N SER A 49 0.08 10.78 -3.82
CA SER A 49 1.32 9.97 -3.85
C SER A 49 2.28 10.43 -2.75
N GLU A 50 2.46 11.75 -2.59
CA GLU A 50 3.30 12.34 -1.53
C GLU A 50 2.81 11.99 -0.12
N ARG A 51 1.49 12.04 0.11
CA ARG A 51 0.89 11.64 1.40
C ARG A 51 1.17 10.17 1.70
N ARG A 52 1.03 9.29 0.71
CA ARG A 52 1.34 7.86 0.85
C ARG A 52 2.82 7.63 1.14
N ASP A 53 3.72 8.32 0.47
CA ASP A 53 5.16 8.24 0.75
C ASP A 53 5.51 8.68 2.17
N ALA A 54 4.91 9.78 2.63
CA ALA A 54 5.10 10.28 3.98
C ALA A 54 4.60 9.25 5.01
N LEU A 55 3.39 8.69 4.81
CA LEU A 55 2.87 7.61 5.67
C LEU A 55 3.77 6.39 5.69
N MET A 56 4.30 5.98 4.54
CA MET A 56 5.23 4.85 4.43
C MET A 56 6.54 5.13 5.18
N SER A 57 7.07 6.35 5.07
CA SER A 57 8.30 6.78 5.74
C SER A 57 8.14 6.87 7.26
N GLU A 58 6.96 7.24 7.75
CA GLU A 58 6.64 7.19 9.18
C GLU A 58 6.47 5.75 9.71
N GLY A 59 6.36 4.75 8.83
CA GLY A 59 6.25 3.33 9.19
C GLY A 59 4.83 2.79 9.21
N ALA A 60 3.88 3.44 8.53
CA ALA A 60 2.48 3.02 8.50
C ALA A 60 2.28 1.57 8.04
N ALA A 61 3.00 1.14 6.99
CA ALA A 61 2.93 -0.24 6.49
C ALA A 61 3.16 -1.27 7.59
N LYS A 62 4.28 -1.14 8.31
CA LYS A 62 4.65 -2.03 9.42
C LYS A 62 3.59 -2.04 10.52
N ARG A 63 2.99 -0.89 10.84
CA ARG A 63 1.96 -0.80 11.90
C ARG A 63 0.64 -1.41 11.50
N VAL A 64 0.18 -1.16 10.28
CA VAL A 64 -1.05 -1.79 9.75
C VAL A 64 -0.89 -3.31 9.70
N VAL A 65 0.25 -3.81 9.22
CA VAL A 65 0.52 -5.25 9.18
C VAL A 65 0.59 -5.86 10.58
N ALA A 66 1.23 -5.19 11.54
CA ALA A 66 1.27 -5.65 12.93
C ALA A 66 -0.13 -5.72 13.55
N ALA A 67 -0.92 -4.66 13.41
CA ALA A 67 -2.31 -4.59 13.88
C ALA A 67 -3.17 -5.70 13.26
N MET A 68 -3.07 -5.93 11.95
CA MET A 68 -3.76 -7.04 11.29
C MET A 68 -3.28 -8.39 11.77
N THR A 69 -1.99 -8.55 12.06
CA THR A 69 -1.45 -9.81 12.59
C THR A 69 -2.02 -10.12 13.97
N ALA A 70 -2.23 -9.09 14.80
CA ALA A 70 -2.74 -9.25 16.16
C ALA A 70 -4.26 -9.51 16.21
N HIS A 71 -5.05 -8.83 15.36
CA HIS A 71 -6.50 -8.77 15.58
C HIS A 71 -7.38 -9.09 14.36
N ALA A 72 -6.86 -9.07 13.12
CA ALA A 72 -7.73 -9.15 11.92
C ALA A 72 -8.33 -10.53 11.64
N ASN A 73 -8.00 -11.55 12.41
CA ASN A 73 -8.66 -12.86 12.30
C ASN A 73 -9.90 -12.95 13.19
N ASP A 74 -9.96 -12.14 14.26
CA ASP A 74 -11.01 -12.19 15.27
C ASP A 74 -11.92 -10.95 15.21
N ASP A 75 -11.42 -9.83 14.65
CA ASP A 75 -12.17 -8.58 14.49
C ASP A 75 -12.29 -8.15 13.02
N ALA A 76 -13.53 -8.21 12.51
CA ALA A 76 -13.85 -7.86 11.14
C ALA A 76 -13.64 -6.36 10.80
N ASN A 77 -13.72 -5.46 11.79
CA ASN A 77 -13.45 -4.04 11.54
C ASN A 77 -11.94 -3.80 11.38
N VAL A 78 -11.09 -4.43 12.19
CA VAL A 78 -9.63 -4.40 11.98
C VAL A 78 -9.28 -5.03 10.64
N ALA A 79 -9.90 -6.15 10.28
CA ALA A 79 -9.72 -6.78 8.98
C ALA A 79 -10.07 -5.83 7.82
N ARG A 80 -11.27 -5.24 7.84
CA ARG A 80 -11.74 -4.33 6.80
C ARG A 80 -10.87 -3.08 6.69
N ASN A 81 -10.67 -2.38 7.80
CA ASN A 81 -9.91 -1.13 7.81
C ASN A 81 -8.42 -1.38 7.50
N GLY A 82 -7.86 -2.50 7.96
CA GLY A 82 -6.49 -2.90 7.64
C GLY A 82 -6.32 -3.19 6.14
N CYS A 83 -7.25 -3.92 5.53
CA CYS A 83 -7.27 -4.13 4.08
C CYS A 83 -7.41 -2.80 3.32
N GLY A 84 -8.34 -1.94 3.76
CA GLY A 84 -8.54 -0.61 3.18
C GLY A 84 -7.29 0.27 3.24
N ALA A 85 -6.59 0.26 4.38
CA ALA A 85 -5.32 0.96 4.58
C ALA A 85 -4.22 0.44 3.65
N ILE A 86 -4.03 -0.89 3.58
CA ILE A 86 -3.05 -1.51 2.66
C ILE A 86 -3.38 -1.14 1.20
N GLY A 87 -4.64 -1.28 0.79
CA GLY A 87 -5.06 -0.98 -0.57
C GLY A 87 -4.90 0.50 -0.93
N SER A 88 -5.12 1.39 0.02
CA SER A 88 -4.93 2.83 -0.16
C SER A 88 -3.44 3.18 -0.25
N LEU A 89 -2.59 2.66 0.64
CA LEU A 89 -1.14 2.87 0.60
C LEU A 89 -0.48 2.32 -0.69
N ALA A 90 -0.95 1.18 -1.18
CA ALA A 90 -0.50 0.54 -2.41
C ALA A 90 -0.93 1.27 -3.69
N ARG A 91 -1.93 2.17 -3.60
CA ARG A 91 -2.53 2.78 -4.78
C ARG A 91 -1.55 3.71 -5.50
N GLY A 92 -1.39 3.49 -6.81
CA GLY A 92 -0.72 4.43 -7.71
C GLY A 92 -1.67 5.50 -8.25
N VAL A 93 -1.13 6.67 -8.61
CA VAL A 93 -1.92 7.76 -9.25
C VAL A 93 -2.09 7.57 -10.76
N ASN A 94 -1.17 6.84 -11.39
CA ASN A 94 -1.23 6.44 -12.81
C ASN A 94 -0.25 5.28 -13.06
N ALA A 95 -0.22 4.75 -14.28
CA ALA A 95 0.68 3.66 -14.67
C ALA A 95 2.19 4.02 -14.58
N ALA A 96 2.52 5.32 -14.61
CA ALA A 96 3.89 5.80 -14.57
C ALA A 96 4.41 6.07 -13.14
N ASP A 97 3.58 5.96 -12.10
CA ASP A 97 3.95 6.22 -10.71
C ASP A 97 4.97 5.18 -10.19
N ALA A 98 6.26 5.48 -10.37
CA ALA A 98 7.36 4.61 -9.94
C ALA A 98 7.31 4.32 -8.44
N LYS A 99 6.87 5.30 -7.65
CA LYS A 99 6.81 5.18 -6.20
C LYS A 99 5.71 4.21 -5.75
N ALA A 100 4.66 4.04 -6.54
CA ALA A 100 3.65 3.01 -6.27
C ALA A 100 4.25 1.61 -6.23
N SER A 101 5.23 1.33 -7.10
CA SER A 101 5.97 0.06 -7.06
C SER A 101 6.73 -0.09 -5.76
N GLU A 102 7.56 0.89 -5.42
CA GLU A 102 8.41 0.84 -4.22
C GLU A 102 7.56 0.67 -2.95
N ARG A 103 6.42 1.35 -2.87
CA ARG A 103 5.47 1.20 -1.77
C ARG A 103 4.87 -0.21 -1.71
N CYS A 104 4.50 -0.78 -2.85
CA CYS A 104 3.99 -2.15 -2.90
C CYS A 104 5.05 -3.18 -2.53
N ASP A 105 6.29 -3.03 -2.99
CA ASP A 105 7.39 -3.92 -2.62
C ASP A 105 7.67 -3.86 -1.11
N ALA A 106 7.63 -2.67 -0.53
CA ALA A 106 7.74 -2.48 0.92
C ALA A 106 6.57 -3.16 1.67
N LEU A 107 5.32 -2.95 1.24
CA LEU A 107 4.14 -3.60 1.82
C LEU A 107 4.22 -5.13 1.72
N MET A 108 4.65 -5.65 0.57
CA MET A 108 4.82 -7.09 0.36
C MET A 108 5.92 -7.67 1.25
N SER A 109 7.02 -6.94 1.42
CA SER A 109 8.13 -7.32 2.30
C SER A 109 7.72 -7.37 3.78
N GLU A 110 6.83 -6.47 4.21
CA GLU A 110 6.22 -6.53 5.54
C GLU A 110 5.22 -7.70 5.68
N GLY A 111 4.76 -8.30 4.57
CA GLY A 111 3.84 -9.43 4.57
C GLY A 111 2.36 -9.02 4.40
N ALA A 112 2.09 -7.83 3.87
CA ALA A 112 0.74 -7.30 3.69
C ALA A 112 -0.20 -8.26 2.93
N ALA A 113 0.22 -8.81 1.79
CA ALA A 113 -0.62 -9.74 1.02
C ALA A 113 -1.02 -10.98 1.82
N LYS A 114 -0.10 -11.55 2.59
CA LYS A 114 -0.39 -12.71 3.46
C LYS A 114 -1.44 -12.36 4.50
N ARG A 115 -1.38 -11.15 5.08
CA ARG A 115 -2.35 -10.71 6.09
C ARG A 115 -3.72 -10.40 5.52
N VAL A 116 -3.78 -9.80 4.33
CA VAL A 116 -5.04 -9.58 3.62
C VAL A 116 -5.72 -10.91 3.31
N VAL A 117 -4.98 -11.89 2.77
CA VAL A 117 -5.54 -13.23 2.46
C VAL A 117 -6.02 -13.94 3.73
N ALA A 118 -5.24 -13.90 4.82
CA ALA A 118 -5.63 -14.51 6.08
C ALA A 118 -6.91 -13.89 6.65
N ALA A 119 -7.03 -12.56 6.64
CA ALA A 119 -8.22 -11.85 7.12
C ALA A 119 -9.46 -12.17 6.27
N MET A 120 -9.32 -12.24 4.95
CA MET A 120 -10.41 -12.65 4.05
C MET A 120 -10.86 -14.10 4.31
N GLN A 121 -9.93 -14.99 4.67
CA GLN A 121 -10.25 -16.39 5.00
C GLN A 121 -10.96 -16.50 6.33
N ALA A 122 -10.48 -15.78 7.36
CA ALA A 122 -11.08 -15.75 8.68
C ALA A 122 -12.53 -15.26 8.63
N HIS A 123 -12.80 -14.25 7.78
CA HIS A 123 -14.12 -13.62 7.65
C HIS A 123 -14.87 -13.95 6.36
N ALA A 124 -14.60 -15.13 5.77
CA ALA A 124 -15.15 -15.48 4.45
C ALA A 124 -16.69 -15.64 4.44
N ASN A 125 -17.27 -15.99 5.58
CA ASN A 125 -18.68 -16.41 5.70
C ASN A 125 -19.56 -15.42 6.48
N ASP A 126 -18.97 -14.40 7.09
CA ASP A 126 -19.63 -13.49 8.04
C ASP A 126 -19.55 -12.01 7.63
N ASP A 127 -18.52 -11.57 6.88
CA ASP A 127 -18.42 -10.18 6.41
C ASP A 127 -17.92 -10.02 4.97
N ALA A 128 -18.89 -9.84 4.05
CA ALA A 128 -18.61 -9.53 2.65
C ALA A 128 -17.82 -8.23 2.43
N LYS A 129 -17.84 -7.28 3.37
CA LYS A 129 -17.04 -6.05 3.28
C LYS A 129 -15.55 -6.32 3.48
N VAL A 130 -15.19 -7.30 4.31
CA VAL A 130 -13.79 -7.74 4.45
C VAL A 130 -13.31 -8.35 3.13
N ALA A 131 -14.12 -9.20 2.50
CA ALA A 131 -13.81 -9.75 1.19
C ALA A 131 -13.64 -8.64 0.12
N HIS A 132 -14.54 -7.66 0.09
CA HIS A 132 -14.44 -6.53 -0.84
C HIS A 132 -13.17 -5.70 -0.62
N ALA A 133 -12.90 -5.30 0.62
CA ALA A 133 -11.71 -4.51 0.98
C ALA A 133 -10.43 -5.30 0.68
N GLY A 134 -10.40 -6.59 0.99
CA GLY A 134 -9.26 -7.47 0.72
C GLY A 134 -9.00 -7.66 -0.78
N CYS A 135 -10.04 -7.89 -1.58
CA CYS A 135 -9.92 -7.94 -3.04
C CYS A 135 -9.38 -6.61 -3.61
N ALA A 136 -9.87 -5.46 -3.13
CA ALA A 136 -9.38 -4.16 -3.55
C ALA A 136 -7.91 -3.92 -3.17
N ALA A 137 -7.49 -4.40 -1.99
CA ALA A 137 -6.10 -4.35 -1.54
C ALA A 137 -5.19 -5.22 -2.42
N ILE A 138 -5.57 -6.48 -2.67
CA ILE A 138 -4.83 -7.39 -3.55
C ILE A 138 -4.72 -6.82 -4.97
N ALA A 139 -5.81 -6.28 -5.52
CA ALA A 139 -5.79 -5.65 -6.84
C ALA A 139 -4.83 -4.45 -6.91
N SER A 140 -4.74 -3.68 -5.83
CA SER A 140 -3.82 -2.53 -5.74
C SER A 140 -2.36 -2.98 -5.64
N LEU A 141 -2.08 -4.00 -4.83
CA LEU A 141 -0.75 -4.62 -4.70
C LEU A 141 -0.30 -5.31 -6.01
N ALA A 142 -1.21 -5.95 -6.74
CA ALA A 142 -0.88 -6.66 -7.98
C ALA A 142 -0.64 -5.70 -9.16
N ARG A 143 -1.39 -4.60 -9.25
CA ARG A 143 -1.28 -3.64 -10.36
C ARG A 143 0.09 -2.99 -10.44
N SER A 144 0.75 -2.78 -9.30
CA SER A 144 2.11 -2.22 -9.27
C SER A 144 3.17 -3.22 -9.74
N VAL A 145 3.00 -4.52 -9.46
CA VAL A 145 3.91 -5.58 -9.93
C VAL A 145 3.94 -5.61 -11.46
N ASN A 146 2.77 -5.57 -12.10
CA ASN A 146 2.68 -5.53 -13.57
C ASN A 146 3.28 -4.25 -14.17
N ALA A 147 3.26 -3.12 -13.44
CA ALA A 147 3.91 -1.89 -13.87
C ALA A 147 5.45 -1.96 -13.79
N VAL A 148 6.01 -2.76 -12.86
CA VAL A 148 7.45 -3.07 -12.84
C VAL A 148 7.84 -3.92 -14.01
N ASP A 149 7.04 -4.94 -14.35
CA ASP A 149 7.29 -5.79 -15.52
C ASP A 149 7.20 -4.97 -16.81
N ALA A 150 6.24 -4.04 -16.90
CA ALA A 150 6.11 -3.10 -18.00
C ALA A 150 7.32 -2.14 -18.07
N LYS A 151 7.73 -1.52 -16.95
CA LYS A 151 8.94 -0.66 -16.92
C LYS A 151 10.23 -1.42 -17.13
N ALA A 152 10.33 -2.68 -16.71
CA ALA A 152 11.46 -3.56 -16.99
C ALA A 152 11.51 -3.92 -18.48
N SER A 153 10.35 -4.10 -19.12
CA SER A 153 10.23 -4.23 -20.57
C SER A 153 10.64 -2.93 -21.27
N GLU A 154 10.11 -1.78 -20.87
CA GLU A 154 10.45 -0.47 -21.45
C GLU A 154 11.93 -0.11 -21.26
N ARG A 155 12.53 -0.41 -20.10
CA ARG A 155 13.97 -0.23 -19.85
C ARG A 155 14.81 -1.17 -20.72
N ARG A 156 14.35 -2.41 -20.93
CA ARG A 156 14.99 -3.36 -21.85
C ARG A 156 14.90 -2.87 -23.29
N ASP A 157 13.74 -2.40 -23.72
CA ASP A 157 13.51 -1.86 -25.07
C ASP A 157 14.31 -0.58 -25.32
N ALA A 158 14.40 0.31 -24.32
CA ALA A 158 15.23 1.51 -24.36
C ALA A 158 16.73 1.16 -24.44
N LEU A 159 17.22 0.22 -23.63
CA LEU A 159 18.60 -0.30 -23.71
C LEU A 159 18.90 -0.91 -25.08
N MET A 160 17.95 -1.63 -25.67
CA MET A 160 18.12 -2.23 -27.00
C MET A 160 18.10 -1.16 -28.10
N SER A 161 17.29 -0.11 -27.99
CA SER A 161 17.29 1.03 -28.93
C SER A 161 18.57 1.87 -28.84
N GLU A 162 19.05 2.16 -27.63
CA GLU A 162 20.27 2.96 -27.41
C GLU A 162 21.55 2.15 -27.71
N GLY A 163 21.53 0.84 -27.40
CA GLY A 163 22.60 -0.10 -27.73
C GLY A 163 22.69 -0.44 -29.22
N ALA A 164 21.56 -0.56 -29.93
CA ALA A 164 21.54 -0.73 -31.38
C ALA A 164 22.08 0.51 -32.10
N ALA A 165 21.68 1.72 -31.67
CA ALA A 165 22.19 2.97 -32.23
C ALA A 165 23.71 3.12 -32.04
N LYS A 166 24.25 2.82 -30.85
CA LYS A 166 25.71 2.86 -30.58
C LYS A 166 26.49 1.82 -31.38
N ARG A 167 25.92 0.64 -31.66
CA ARG A 167 26.57 -0.42 -32.45
C ARG A 167 26.58 -0.14 -33.96
N VAL A 168 25.57 0.57 -34.47
CA VAL A 168 25.55 1.01 -35.88
C VAL A 168 26.55 2.15 -36.12
N VAL A 169 26.64 3.11 -35.21
CA VAL A 169 27.61 4.23 -35.32
C VAL A 169 29.07 3.76 -35.15
N ALA A 170 29.32 2.72 -34.36
CA ALA A 170 30.67 2.13 -34.22
C ALA A 170 31.07 1.20 -35.39
N ALA A 171 30.14 0.91 -36.31
CA ALA A 171 30.34 0.05 -37.47
C ALA A 171 30.36 0.82 -38.81
N MET A 172 30.30 2.15 -38.78
CA MET A 172 30.50 3.07 -39.90
C MET A 172 31.84 3.79 -39.73
#